data_AF-A0A929A796-F1
#
_entry.id   AF-A0A929A796-F1
#
_cell.length_a   1.000
_cell.length_b   1.000
_cell.length_c   1.000
_cell.angle_alpha   90.00
_cell.angle_beta   90.00
_cell.angle_gamma   90.00
#
_symmetry.space_group_name_H-M   'P 1'
#
loop_
_entity.id
_entity.type
_entity.pdbx_description
1 polymer ?
#
loop_
_entity_poly.entity_id
_entity_poly.type
_entity_poly.pdbx_seq_one_letter_code
_entity_poly.pdbx_strand_id
1 'polypeptide(L)'
;MENPKMKGWQRQSWLRYLLQKSGKKAPADAGITLLECLIAIAVIGITAGLILPPLFLATGTRVQNRRAEQAFQLAQEEINRLQTMTANGVHEARRLPDTVTAEGAYFDMGGGGGTVIADVAPPTGEWGANVQSSGACDNYDAFNPSQAGAPVDIPPANRALRIDVDGNCADNDSNDFYMQVFRDFGTYSDFEVGQAPNANQRRPSVYRAVVRVYSAVAARDWGRLVTPVVPASLQLTRGEGNQGEYPLAIMNTLIVDSGTSTSSCTTLYHTAQEKGETLPNADRDRCRGDVAQIP
;
A
#
# COMPACT_ATOMS: atom_id res chain seq x y z
N MET A 1 -23.72 38.02 19.41
CA MET A 1 -23.05 39.31 19.60
C MET A 1 -21.69 39.05 20.21
N GLU A 2 -20.62 39.11 19.41
CA GLU A 2 -19.28 39.60 19.81
C GLU A 2 -18.39 39.61 18.56
N ASN A 3 -17.66 40.70 18.35
CA ASN A 3 -17.07 41.08 17.08
C ASN A 3 -15.52 41.08 17.18
N PRO A 4 -14.78 40.21 16.45
CA PRO A 4 -13.36 39.95 16.72
C PRO A 4 -12.36 40.85 15.95
N LYS A 5 -12.69 42.11 15.65
CA LYS A 5 -11.89 42.95 14.73
C LYS A 5 -10.88 43.94 15.35
N MET A 6 -10.58 43.92 16.65
CA MET A 6 -9.76 44.98 17.28
C MET A 6 -8.54 44.53 18.10
N LYS A 7 -7.65 43.67 17.57
CA LYS A 7 -6.34 43.42 18.20
C LYS A 7 -5.10 43.47 17.29
N GLY A 8 -5.26 43.76 15.99
CA GLY A 8 -4.14 43.73 15.03
C GLY A 8 -3.32 45.03 14.89
N TRP A 9 -3.85 46.18 15.31
CA TRP A 9 -3.29 47.48 14.90
C TRP A 9 -2.17 48.04 15.78
N GLN A 10 -1.95 47.54 17.01
CA GLN A 10 -0.92 48.09 17.90
C GLN A 10 0.45 47.39 17.85
N ARG A 11 0.58 46.23 17.18
CA ARG A 11 1.88 45.53 17.10
C ARG A 11 2.79 46.00 15.96
N GLN A 12 2.24 46.63 14.92
CA GLN A 12 3.04 47.04 13.76
C GLN A 12 3.75 48.39 13.91
N SER A 13 3.26 49.29 14.77
CA SER A 13 3.86 50.62 14.97
C SER A 13 5.15 50.58 15.79
N TRP A 14 5.26 49.68 16.77
CA TRP A 14 6.44 49.54 17.63
C TRP A 14 7.68 49.01 16.89
N LEU A 15 7.49 48.12 15.90
CA LEU A 15 8.57 47.57 15.08
C LEU A 15 9.23 48.63 14.18
N ARG A 16 8.46 49.62 13.71
CA ARG A 16 9.00 50.72 12.90
C ARG A 16 9.83 51.71 13.72
N TYR A 17 9.51 51.87 15.01
CA TYR A 17 10.24 52.80 15.88
C TYR A 17 11.64 52.27 16.27
N LEU A 18 11.80 50.94 16.41
CA LEU A 18 13.10 50.35 16.72
C LEU A 18 14.05 50.32 15.52
N LEU A 19 13.54 50.27 14.28
CA LEU A 19 14.37 50.30 13.08
C LEU A 19 14.94 51.69 12.75
N GLN A 20 14.44 52.76 13.36
CA GLN A 20 14.82 54.13 12.98
C GLN A 20 16.00 54.71 13.80
N LYS A 21 16.46 54.01 14.84
CA LYS A 21 17.41 54.58 15.82
C LYS A 21 18.89 54.19 15.63
N SER A 22 19.27 53.48 14.56
CA SER A 22 20.67 53.06 14.34
C SER A 22 21.43 53.85 13.26
N GLY A 23 20.97 55.05 12.88
CA GLY A 23 21.63 55.89 11.87
C GLY A 23 22.74 56.79 12.43
N LYS A 24 23.85 56.22 12.96
CA LYS A 24 25.08 56.99 13.13
C LYS A 24 25.82 57.04 11.79
N LYS A 25 25.96 58.24 11.20
CA LYS A 25 26.75 58.46 9.98
C LYS A 25 28.23 58.18 10.28
N ALA A 26 28.74 57.04 9.81
CA ALA A 26 30.16 56.75 9.81
C ALA A 26 30.89 57.65 8.81
N PRO A 27 32.15 58.03 9.07
CA PRO A 27 32.95 58.84 8.14
C PRO A 27 33.13 58.09 6.81
N ALA A 28 33.02 58.85 5.73
CA ALA A 28 33.33 58.42 4.38
C ALA A 28 34.84 58.08 4.27
N ASP A 29 35.16 57.12 3.41
CA ASP A 29 36.52 56.78 2.96
C ASP A 29 37.29 55.72 3.77
N ALA A 30 36.61 54.64 4.18
CA ALA A 30 37.25 53.33 4.29
C ALA A 30 36.88 52.52 3.04
N GLY A 31 37.76 52.53 2.03
CA GLY A 31 37.60 51.67 0.86
C GLY A 31 37.52 50.20 1.31
N ILE A 32 36.42 49.53 0.96
CA ILE A 32 36.22 48.10 1.19
C ILE A 32 37.44 47.39 0.63
N THR A 33 38.29 46.87 1.52
CA THR A 33 39.55 46.28 1.09
C THR A 33 39.25 44.99 0.32
N LEU A 34 39.98 44.70 -0.76
CA LEU A 34 39.83 43.46 -1.54
C LEU A 34 39.81 42.19 -0.66
N LEU A 35 40.52 42.24 0.47
CA LEU A 35 40.55 41.20 1.49
C LEU A 35 39.18 40.96 2.14
N GLU A 36 38.43 42.02 2.46
CA GLU A 36 37.11 41.92 3.07
C GLU A 36 36.10 41.25 2.13
N CYS A 37 36.14 41.58 0.84
CA CYS A 37 35.33 40.91 -0.17
C CYS A 37 35.69 39.42 -0.30
N LEU A 38 36.98 39.08 -0.27
CA LEU A 38 37.45 37.69 -0.31
C LEU A 38 36.99 36.89 0.92
N ILE A 39 37.08 37.47 2.11
CA ILE A 39 36.59 36.86 3.34
C ILE A 39 35.06 36.69 3.29
N ALA A 40 34.33 37.69 2.78
CA ALA A 40 32.87 37.59 2.66
C ALA A 40 32.44 36.42 1.76
N ILE A 41 33.07 36.25 0.59
CA ILE A 41 32.77 35.12 -0.31
C ILE A 41 33.14 33.79 0.36
N ALA A 42 34.28 33.71 1.05
CA ALA A 42 34.69 32.51 1.78
C ALA A 42 33.69 32.15 2.89
N VAL A 43 33.24 33.12 3.68
CA VAL A 43 32.23 32.91 4.74
C VAL A 43 30.90 32.47 4.14
N ILE A 44 30.43 33.11 3.07
CA ILE A 44 29.17 32.71 2.39
C ILE A 44 29.29 31.29 1.84
N GLY A 45 30.41 30.94 1.21
CA GLY A 45 30.67 29.61 0.68
C GLY A 45 30.64 28.53 1.77
N ILE A 46 31.32 28.77 2.89
CA ILE A 46 31.31 27.86 4.05
C ILE A 46 29.91 27.75 4.64
N THR A 47 29.22 28.88 4.83
CA THR A 47 27.88 28.91 5.43
C THR A 47 26.86 28.18 4.55
N ALA A 48 26.89 28.41 3.23
CA ALA A 48 26.06 27.70 2.27
C ALA A 48 26.39 26.20 2.24
N GLY A 49 27.68 25.84 2.27
CA GLY A 49 28.14 24.46 2.30
C GLY A 49 27.69 23.70 3.55
N LEU A 50 27.52 24.38 4.68
CA LEU A 50 27.05 23.78 5.94
C LEU A 50 25.52 23.69 6.05
N ILE A 51 24.77 24.63 5.44
CA ILE A 51 23.30 24.67 5.56
C ILE A 51 22.60 23.77 4.54
N LEU A 52 23.16 23.63 3.32
CA LEU A 52 22.49 22.89 2.24
C LEU A 52 22.31 21.39 2.53
N PRO A 53 23.32 20.64 3.01
CA PRO A 53 23.18 19.19 3.15
C PRO A 53 22.03 18.75 4.08
N PRO A 54 21.85 19.34 5.28
CA PRO A 54 20.70 19.02 6.13
C PRO A 54 19.34 19.32 5.49
N LEU A 55 19.23 20.39 4.70
CA LEU A 55 17.98 20.74 4.02
C LEU A 55 17.61 19.72 2.95
N PHE A 56 18.57 19.29 2.13
CA PHE A 56 18.34 18.25 1.12
C PHE A 56 17.96 16.90 1.74
N LEU A 57 18.60 16.52 2.85
CA LEU A 57 18.23 15.31 3.58
C LEU A 57 16.81 15.39 4.16
N ALA A 58 16.42 16.55 4.69
CA ALA A 58 15.08 16.76 5.25
C ALA A 58 13.97 16.74 4.17
N THR A 59 14.22 17.28 2.97
CA THR A 59 13.23 17.24 1.89
C THR A 59 13.10 15.84 1.29
N GLY A 60 14.22 15.11 1.15
CA GLY A 60 14.23 13.73 0.63
C GLY A 60 13.38 12.78 1.47
N THR A 61 13.57 12.79 2.79
CA THR A 61 12.81 11.93 3.73
C THR A 61 11.31 12.22 3.70
N ARG A 62 10.92 13.49 3.56
CA ARG A 62 9.50 13.87 3.48
C ARG A 62 8.82 13.31 2.23
N VAL A 63 9.49 13.30 1.09
CA VAL A 63 8.95 12.75 -0.15
C VAL A 63 8.82 11.23 -0.06
N GLN A 64 9.84 10.55 0.45
CA GLN A 64 9.80 9.10 0.66
C GLN A 64 8.68 8.69 1.62
N ASN A 65 8.54 9.39 2.75
CA ASN A 65 7.46 9.11 3.71
C ASN A 65 6.08 9.33 3.11
N ARG A 66 5.89 10.36 2.27
CA ARG A 66 4.62 10.58 1.56
C ARG A 66 4.27 9.45 0.60
N ARG A 67 5.26 8.94 -0.14
CA ARG A 67 5.04 7.82 -1.07
C ARG A 67 4.71 6.52 -0.33
N ALA A 68 5.37 6.25 0.78
CA ALA A 68 5.07 5.09 1.61
C ALA A 68 3.65 5.18 2.22
N GLU A 69 3.25 6.36 2.68
CA GLU A 69 1.90 6.62 3.17
C GLU A 69 0.84 6.41 2.08
N GLN A 70 1.08 6.94 0.88
CA GLN A 70 0.20 6.72 -0.28
C GLN A 70 0.09 5.23 -0.64
N ALA A 71 1.22 4.51 -0.67
CA ALA A 71 1.23 3.07 -0.93
C ALA A 71 0.42 2.29 0.13
N PHE A 72 0.47 2.70 1.40
CA PHE A 72 -0.35 2.11 2.45
C PHE A 72 -1.83 2.39 2.25
N GLN A 73 -2.20 3.62 1.86
CA GLN A 73 -3.59 3.98 1.56
C GLN A 73 -4.15 3.16 0.40
N LEU A 74 -3.38 2.97 -0.68
CA LEU A 74 -3.76 2.12 -1.81
C LEU A 74 -3.99 0.67 -1.38
N ALA A 75 -3.09 0.11 -0.58
CA ALA A 75 -3.25 -1.24 -0.07
C ALA A 75 -4.51 -1.39 0.80
N GLN A 76 -4.80 -0.40 1.65
CA GLN A 76 -6.00 -0.41 2.49
C GLN A 76 -7.28 -0.31 1.66
N GLU A 77 -7.28 0.53 0.62
CA GLU A 77 -8.41 0.68 -0.29
C GLU A 77 -8.74 -0.64 -0.99
N GLU A 78 -7.72 -1.37 -1.46
CA GLU A 78 -7.92 -2.68 -2.08
C GLU A 78 -8.47 -3.70 -1.08
N ILE A 79 -7.98 -3.72 0.16
CA ILE A 79 -8.55 -4.56 1.21
C ILE A 79 -10.00 -4.20 1.50
N ASN A 80 -10.32 -2.92 1.60
CA ASN A 80 -11.70 -2.46 1.84
C ASN A 80 -12.61 -2.86 0.67
N ARG A 81 -12.12 -2.82 -0.57
CA ARG A 81 -12.83 -3.29 -1.76
C ARG A 81 -13.14 -4.78 -1.67
N LEU A 82 -12.16 -5.61 -1.30
CA LEU A 82 -12.34 -7.07 -1.14
C LEU A 82 -13.32 -7.40 0.00
N GLN A 83 -13.21 -6.70 1.12
CA GLN A 83 -14.14 -6.84 2.24
C GLN A 83 -15.57 -6.46 1.84
N THR A 84 -15.73 -5.34 1.13
CA THR A 84 -17.03 -4.89 0.63
C THR A 84 -17.62 -5.88 -0.38
N MET A 85 -16.80 -6.40 -1.30
CA MET A 85 -17.21 -7.44 -2.25
C MET A 85 -17.66 -8.72 -1.53
N THR A 86 -16.94 -9.09 -0.47
CA THR A 86 -17.27 -10.27 0.34
C THR A 86 -18.58 -10.08 1.10
N ALA A 87 -18.71 -8.96 1.82
CA ALA A 87 -19.91 -8.61 2.58
C ALA A 87 -21.18 -8.50 1.70
N ASN A 88 -21.02 -8.08 0.45
CA ASN A 88 -22.11 -8.00 -0.52
C ASN A 88 -22.43 -9.35 -1.21
N GLY A 89 -21.72 -10.43 -0.87
CA GLY A 89 -21.97 -11.77 -1.42
C GLY A 89 -21.54 -11.96 -2.89
N VAL A 90 -20.83 -11.01 -3.49
CA VAL A 90 -20.40 -10.99 -4.91
C VAL A 90 -18.96 -11.49 -5.11
N HIS A 91 -18.45 -12.25 -4.14
CA HIS A 91 -17.07 -12.74 -4.05
C HIS A 91 -16.88 -14.14 -4.64
N GLU A 92 -17.44 -14.38 -5.82
CA GLU A 92 -17.15 -15.61 -6.57
C GLU A 92 -15.64 -15.72 -6.83
N ALA A 93 -15.08 -16.93 -6.84
CA ALA A 93 -13.64 -17.13 -7.02
C ALA A 93 -13.06 -16.41 -8.25
N ARG A 94 -13.82 -16.31 -9.35
CA ARG A 94 -13.45 -15.56 -10.58
C ARG A 94 -13.51 -14.03 -10.48
N ARG A 95 -13.91 -13.48 -9.35
CA ARG A 95 -13.96 -12.02 -9.08
C ARG A 95 -12.97 -11.61 -7.99
N LEU A 96 -12.48 -12.58 -7.24
CA LEU A 96 -11.45 -12.39 -6.24
C LEU A 96 -10.06 -12.38 -6.90
N PRO A 97 -9.04 -11.83 -6.22
CA PRO A 97 -7.66 -11.96 -6.65
C PRO A 97 -7.28 -13.42 -6.89
N ASP A 98 -6.27 -13.60 -7.75
CA ASP A 98 -5.79 -14.93 -8.10
C ASP A 98 -5.26 -15.67 -6.85
N THR A 99 -5.44 -16.98 -6.87
CA THR A 99 -5.00 -17.86 -5.78
C THR A 99 -3.55 -18.24 -5.98
N VAL A 100 -2.76 -18.17 -4.92
CA VAL A 100 -1.40 -18.74 -4.93
C VAL A 100 -1.49 -20.25 -4.78
N THR A 101 -1.68 -20.92 -5.90
CA THR A 101 -1.37 -22.34 -6.06
C THR A 101 0.13 -22.44 -6.30
N ALA A 102 0.86 -23.22 -5.50
CA ALA A 102 1.96 -23.96 -6.12
C ALA A 102 1.35 -24.74 -7.29
N GLU A 103 1.90 -24.63 -8.49
CA GLU A 103 1.54 -25.54 -9.58
C GLU A 103 1.59 -26.97 -9.03
N GLY A 104 0.43 -27.63 -8.92
CA GLY A 104 0.31 -28.99 -8.37
C GLY A 104 -0.17 -29.12 -6.93
N ALA A 105 -0.45 -28.04 -6.20
CA ALA A 105 -1.12 -28.10 -4.89
C ALA A 105 -2.63 -28.32 -5.07
N TYR A 106 -3.02 -29.55 -5.42
CA TYR A 106 -4.37 -30.03 -5.18
C TYR A 106 -4.61 -29.94 -3.67
N PHE A 107 -5.69 -29.23 -3.28
CA PHE A 107 -6.10 -29.09 -1.89
C PHE A 107 -6.56 -30.46 -1.39
N ASP A 108 -5.63 -31.30 -0.96
CA ASP A 108 -5.97 -32.45 -0.15
C ASP A 108 -6.48 -31.90 1.18
N MET A 109 -7.74 -32.17 1.50
CA MET A 109 -8.37 -31.79 2.77
C MET A 109 -7.72 -32.50 3.97
N GLY A 110 -6.61 -33.22 3.78
CA GLY A 110 -5.83 -33.92 4.79
C GLY A 110 -4.33 -33.57 4.80
N GLY A 111 -3.98 -32.30 4.93
CA GLY A 111 -2.70 -31.92 5.57
C GLY A 111 -1.67 -31.17 4.72
N GLY A 112 -1.46 -29.91 5.08
CA GLY A 112 -0.12 -29.31 5.19
C GLY A 112 0.66 -28.92 3.93
N GLY A 113 0.07 -28.98 2.74
CA GLY A 113 0.78 -28.72 1.47
C GLY A 113 0.54 -27.36 0.80
N GLY A 114 -0.18 -26.42 1.43
CA GLY A 114 -0.40 -25.10 0.86
C GLY A 114 0.87 -24.26 0.93
N THR A 115 1.27 -23.61 -0.18
CA THR A 115 2.29 -22.55 -0.13
C THR A 115 1.87 -21.52 0.89
N VAL A 116 2.72 -21.30 1.89
CA VAL A 116 2.50 -20.24 2.87
C VAL A 116 2.46 -18.95 2.07
N ILE A 117 1.40 -18.16 2.24
CA ILE A 117 1.24 -16.84 1.61
C ILE A 117 2.50 -15.95 1.74
N ALA A 118 3.34 -16.21 2.75
CA ALA A 118 4.64 -15.58 2.96
C ALA A 118 5.68 -15.87 1.85
N ASP A 119 5.60 -17.01 1.18
CA ASP A 119 6.60 -17.50 0.22
C ASP A 119 6.30 -17.10 -1.22
N VAL A 120 5.23 -16.34 -1.45
CA VAL A 120 4.84 -15.88 -2.77
C VAL A 120 5.91 -14.93 -3.31
N ALA A 121 6.49 -15.28 -4.46
CA ALA A 121 7.54 -14.51 -5.09
C ALA A 121 7.08 -13.08 -5.44
N PRO A 122 8.02 -12.13 -5.59
CA PRO A 122 7.72 -10.83 -6.17
C PRO A 122 7.13 -10.95 -7.58
N PRO A 123 6.50 -9.88 -8.09
CA PRO A 123 6.01 -9.86 -9.46
C PRO A 123 7.16 -10.02 -10.45
N THR A 124 6.92 -10.79 -11.51
CA THR A 124 7.88 -10.98 -12.61
C THR A 124 7.57 -10.09 -13.81
N GLY A 125 6.60 -9.18 -13.67
CA GLY A 125 6.16 -8.30 -14.74
C GLY A 125 4.86 -7.58 -14.42
N GLU A 126 4.44 -6.74 -15.37
CA GLU A 126 3.21 -5.96 -15.30
C GLU A 126 2.02 -6.78 -15.85
N TRP A 127 0.80 -6.45 -15.39
CA TRP A 127 -0.46 -6.98 -15.87
C TRP A 127 -1.40 -5.86 -16.34
N GLY A 128 -1.95 -6.03 -17.54
CA GLY A 128 -3.12 -5.29 -18.02
C GLY A 128 -2.92 -3.78 -18.19
N ALA A 129 -4.05 -3.08 -18.29
CA ALA A 129 -4.14 -1.63 -18.36
C ALA A 129 -3.97 -0.98 -16.96
N ASN A 130 -3.74 0.34 -16.93
CA ASN A 130 -3.54 1.11 -15.70
C ASN A 130 -4.83 1.27 -14.90
N VAL A 131 -4.81 0.95 -13.59
CA VAL A 131 -5.83 1.43 -12.65
C VAL A 131 -5.53 2.88 -12.35
N GLN A 132 -6.53 3.75 -12.44
CA GLN A 132 -6.34 5.19 -12.24
C GLN A 132 -7.33 5.72 -11.21
N SER A 133 -6.90 6.72 -10.43
CA SER A 133 -7.82 7.47 -9.57
C SER A 133 -8.56 8.52 -10.39
N SER A 134 -9.77 8.17 -10.84
CA SER A 134 -10.84 9.06 -11.33
C SER A 134 -10.40 10.37 -11.99
N GLY A 135 -10.24 10.40 -13.31
CA GLY A 135 -10.09 11.66 -14.03
C GLY A 135 -9.43 11.55 -15.40
N ALA A 136 -10.24 11.29 -16.43
CA ALA A 136 -10.00 11.62 -17.84
C ALA A 136 -9.25 10.61 -18.75
N CYS A 137 -8.73 9.50 -18.24
CA CYS A 137 -8.05 8.48 -19.07
C CYS A 137 -8.66 7.08 -18.95
N ASP A 138 -9.94 7.07 -18.58
CA ASP A 138 -10.78 5.93 -18.26
C ASP A 138 -10.77 4.86 -19.37
N ASN A 139 -9.81 3.93 -19.29
CA ASN A 139 -9.89 2.63 -19.96
C ASN A 139 -9.83 1.46 -18.97
N TYR A 140 -9.82 1.74 -17.66
CA TYR A 140 -9.80 0.70 -16.64
C TYR A 140 -11.20 0.26 -16.25
N ASP A 141 -11.78 -0.60 -17.07
CA ASP A 141 -13.07 -1.26 -16.82
C ASP A 141 -12.88 -2.67 -16.20
N ALA A 142 -11.67 -3.03 -15.75
CA ALA A 142 -11.36 -4.40 -15.32
C ALA A 142 -12.19 -4.89 -14.12
N PHE A 143 -12.81 -3.98 -13.37
CA PHE A 143 -13.76 -4.32 -12.30
C PHE A 143 -15.13 -3.68 -12.49
N ASN A 144 -15.51 -3.26 -13.69
CA ASN A 144 -16.86 -2.79 -13.93
C ASN A 144 -17.79 -4.00 -14.15
N PRO A 145 -18.60 -4.37 -13.15
CA PRO A 145 -19.46 -5.55 -13.25
C PRO A 145 -20.64 -5.34 -14.21
N SER A 146 -20.80 -4.13 -14.78
CA SER A 146 -21.94 -3.80 -15.66
C SER A 146 -21.82 -4.41 -17.06
N GLN A 147 -20.62 -4.81 -17.50
CA GLN A 147 -20.46 -5.62 -18.70
C GLN A 147 -20.65 -7.11 -18.36
N ALA A 148 -21.90 -7.50 -18.11
CA ALA A 148 -22.28 -8.87 -17.85
C ALA A 148 -21.92 -9.80 -19.04
N GLY A 149 -20.71 -10.36 -19.04
CA GLY A 149 -20.25 -11.32 -20.05
C GLY A 149 -18.77 -11.26 -20.41
N ALA A 150 -18.06 -10.17 -20.12
CA ALA A 150 -16.62 -10.12 -20.31
C ALA A 150 -15.90 -10.84 -19.15
N PRO A 151 -14.87 -11.67 -19.41
CA PRO A 151 -14.00 -12.17 -18.34
C PRO A 151 -13.43 -10.98 -17.57
N VAL A 152 -13.58 -10.99 -16.25
CA VAL A 152 -12.84 -10.07 -15.37
C VAL A 152 -11.37 -10.50 -15.48
N ASP A 153 -10.53 -9.70 -16.12
CA ASP A 153 -9.10 -9.96 -16.26
C ASP A 153 -8.38 -9.73 -14.93
N ILE A 154 -8.48 -10.70 -14.03
CA ILE A 154 -7.78 -10.69 -12.74
C ILE A 154 -6.28 -10.86 -12.97
N PRO A 155 -5.42 -10.01 -12.40
CA PRO A 155 -3.97 -10.19 -12.48
C PRO A 155 -3.58 -11.53 -11.84
N PRO A 156 -2.76 -12.36 -12.52
CA PRO A 156 -2.22 -13.55 -11.90
C PRO A 156 -1.32 -13.16 -10.72
N ALA A 157 -1.19 -14.04 -9.73
CA ALA A 157 -0.50 -13.73 -8.49
C ALA A 157 0.97 -13.29 -8.67
N ASN A 158 1.62 -13.64 -9.78
CA ASN A 158 3.01 -13.29 -10.12
C ASN A 158 3.15 -12.01 -10.98
N ARG A 159 2.09 -11.23 -11.18
CA ARG A 159 2.14 -9.96 -11.92
C ARG A 159 1.65 -8.81 -11.05
N ALA A 160 2.10 -7.60 -11.40
CA ALA A 160 1.68 -6.39 -10.72
C ALA A 160 0.77 -5.53 -11.60
N LEU A 161 -0.24 -4.96 -10.96
CA LEU A 161 -1.19 -4.05 -11.55
C LEU A 161 -0.64 -2.61 -11.50
N ARG A 162 -0.71 -1.89 -12.62
CA ARG A 162 -0.21 -0.52 -12.75
C ARG A 162 -1.17 0.45 -12.06
N ILE A 163 -0.69 1.32 -11.16
CA ILE A 163 -1.49 2.31 -10.44
C ILE A 163 -0.96 3.73 -10.71
N ASP A 164 -1.83 4.60 -11.19
CA ASP A 164 -1.59 6.03 -11.42
C ASP A 164 -2.48 6.85 -10.47
N VAL A 165 -1.85 7.62 -9.57
CA VAL A 165 -2.54 8.34 -8.47
C VAL A 165 -2.67 9.82 -8.78
N ASP A 166 -1.79 10.38 -9.60
CA ASP A 166 -1.83 11.80 -9.96
C ASP A 166 -2.68 12.10 -11.21
N GLY A 167 -3.08 11.04 -11.94
CA GLY A 167 -3.98 11.16 -13.10
C GLY A 167 -3.34 11.91 -14.26
N ASN A 168 -2.01 11.90 -14.34
CA ASN A 168 -1.28 12.63 -15.38
C ASN A 168 -1.34 11.94 -16.75
N CYS A 169 -1.78 10.67 -16.80
CA CYS A 169 -1.99 9.86 -18.01
C CYS A 169 -0.83 9.83 -19.01
N ALA A 170 0.40 10.12 -18.57
CA ALA A 170 1.50 10.19 -19.51
C ALA A 170 1.89 8.79 -20.01
N ASP A 171 2.06 8.69 -21.32
CA ASP A 171 2.29 7.45 -22.05
C ASP A 171 3.35 6.56 -21.37
N ASN A 172 2.92 5.38 -20.93
CA ASN A 172 3.74 4.21 -20.55
C ASN A 172 4.74 4.31 -19.38
N ASP A 173 5.12 5.50 -18.90
CA ASP A 173 6.13 5.69 -17.84
C ASP A 173 5.64 6.54 -16.66
N SER A 174 4.31 6.68 -16.52
CA SER A 174 3.71 7.60 -15.55
C SER A 174 3.06 6.95 -14.34
N ASN A 175 3.12 5.62 -14.22
CA ASN A 175 2.55 4.96 -13.06
C ASN A 175 3.36 5.32 -11.82
N ASP A 176 2.68 5.73 -10.75
CA ASP A 176 3.32 6.01 -9.47
C ASP A 176 3.66 4.74 -8.71
N PHE A 177 2.77 3.73 -8.83
CA PHE A 177 2.86 2.50 -8.05
C PHE A 177 2.48 1.27 -8.88
N TYR A 178 2.85 0.12 -8.32
CA TYR A 178 2.52 -1.19 -8.85
C TYR A 178 1.98 -2.06 -7.73
N MET A 179 0.84 -2.71 -7.94
CA MET A 179 0.14 -3.46 -6.90
C MET A 179 0.06 -4.94 -7.25
N GLN A 180 0.64 -5.80 -6.40
CA GLN A 180 0.49 -7.24 -6.48
C GLN A 180 -0.58 -7.66 -5.48
N VAL A 181 -1.67 -8.27 -5.95
CA VAL A 181 -2.75 -8.75 -5.10
C VAL A 181 -2.95 -10.23 -5.35
N PHE A 182 -3.00 -11.01 -4.28
CA PHE A 182 -3.27 -12.44 -4.35
C PHE A 182 -3.90 -12.92 -3.05
N ARG A 183 -4.40 -14.15 -3.05
CA ARG A 183 -4.99 -14.79 -1.88
C ARG A 183 -4.64 -16.26 -1.79
N ASP A 184 -4.92 -16.88 -0.65
CA ASP A 184 -5.02 -18.33 -0.59
C ASP A 184 -6.34 -18.82 -1.21
N PHE A 185 -6.45 -20.14 -1.36
CA PHE A 185 -7.68 -20.78 -1.83
C PHE A 185 -8.88 -20.49 -0.93
N GLY A 186 -8.64 -20.30 0.36
CA GLY A 186 -9.66 -20.19 1.38
C GLY A 186 -10.37 -21.52 1.66
N THR A 187 -11.40 -21.43 2.49
CA THR A 187 -12.34 -22.50 2.79
C THR A 187 -13.67 -22.24 2.10
N TYR A 188 -14.30 -23.26 1.55
CA TYR A 188 -15.63 -23.18 0.94
C TYR A 188 -16.65 -23.87 1.84
N SER A 189 -17.88 -23.37 1.90
CA SER A 189 -18.97 -24.10 2.56
C SER A 189 -19.44 -25.27 1.69
N ASP A 190 -19.93 -26.34 2.31
CA ASP A 190 -20.50 -27.51 1.60
C ASP A 190 -21.65 -27.12 0.67
N PHE A 191 -22.41 -26.11 1.08
CA PHE A 191 -23.47 -25.52 0.28
C PHE A 191 -22.94 -24.98 -1.05
N GLU A 192 -21.84 -24.23 -1.03
CA GLU A 192 -21.18 -23.71 -2.24
C GLU A 192 -20.62 -24.83 -3.12
N VAL A 193 -20.02 -25.85 -2.51
CA VAL A 193 -19.47 -27.01 -3.24
C VAL A 193 -20.58 -27.78 -3.96
N GLY A 194 -21.76 -27.92 -3.35
CA GLY A 194 -22.91 -28.62 -3.91
C GLY A 194 -23.75 -27.80 -4.90
N GLN A 195 -23.75 -26.47 -4.81
CA GLN A 195 -24.58 -25.61 -5.68
C GLN A 195 -23.86 -25.06 -6.90
N ALA A 196 -22.56 -24.78 -6.81
CA ALA A 196 -21.82 -24.19 -7.92
C ALA A 196 -21.25 -25.30 -8.82
N PRO A 197 -21.72 -25.44 -10.08
CA PRO A 197 -21.22 -26.47 -10.99
C PRO A 197 -19.74 -26.30 -11.36
N ASN A 198 -19.20 -25.08 -11.20
CA ASN A 198 -17.83 -24.73 -11.54
C ASN A 198 -17.09 -24.18 -10.31
N ALA A 199 -15.83 -24.62 -10.12
CA ALA A 199 -14.97 -24.11 -9.04
C ALA A 199 -14.83 -22.57 -9.05
N ASN A 200 -14.87 -21.96 -10.23
CA ASN A 200 -14.77 -20.52 -10.44
C ASN A 200 -16.00 -19.72 -9.95
N GLN A 201 -17.13 -20.39 -9.72
CA GLN A 201 -18.37 -19.77 -9.20
C GLN A 201 -18.50 -19.93 -7.68
N ARG A 202 -17.65 -20.75 -7.06
CA ARG A 202 -17.70 -20.98 -5.62
C ARG A 202 -17.26 -19.73 -4.87
N ARG A 203 -17.94 -19.44 -3.77
CA ARG A 203 -17.65 -18.33 -2.88
C ARG A 203 -16.88 -18.83 -1.65
N PRO A 204 -15.60 -18.46 -1.46
CA PRO A 204 -14.87 -18.85 -0.27
C PRO A 204 -15.43 -18.13 0.97
N SER A 205 -15.75 -18.89 2.01
CA SER A 205 -16.27 -18.37 3.28
C SER A 205 -15.21 -17.72 4.14
N VAL A 206 -13.96 -18.18 4.04
CA VAL A 206 -12.79 -17.59 4.73
C VAL A 206 -11.60 -17.68 3.80
N TYR A 207 -10.85 -16.60 3.64
CA TYR A 207 -9.60 -16.61 2.86
C TYR A 207 -8.69 -15.47 3.34
N ARG A 208 -7.39 -15.63 3.14
CA ARG A 208 -6.40 -14.60 3.45
C ARG A 208 -5.98 -13.90 2.17
N ALA A 209 -6.08 -12.59 2.14
CA ALA A 209 -5.66 -11.75 1.04
C ALA A 209 -4.37 -11.00 1.41
N VAL A 210 -3.47 -10.87 0.44
CA VAL A 210 -2.25 -10.07 0.56
C VAL A 210 -2.16 -9.07 -0.58
N VAL A 211 -1.87 -7.83 -0.19
CA VAL A 211 -1.62 -6.72 -1.09
C VAL A 211 -0.21 -6.22 -0.85
N ARG A 212 0.60 -6.15 -1.91
CA ARG A 212 1.93 -5.56 -1.89
C ARG A 212 1.96 -4.41 -2.88
N VAL A 213 2.43 -3.25 -2.43
CA VAL A 213 2.52 -2.05 -3.27
C VAL A 213 3.98 -1.68 -3.45
N TYR A 214 4.43 -1.68 -4.70
CA TYR A 214 5.79 -1.36 -5.12
C TYR A 214 5.84 0.06 -5.69
N SER A 215 7.00 0.69 -5.59
CA SER A 215 7.26 1.98 -6.25
C SER A 215 7.39 1.80 -7.76
N ALA A 216 7.17 2.86 -8.54
CA ALA A 216 7.48 2.87 -9.97
C ALA A 216 8.92 2.45 -10.31
N VAL A 217 9.87 2.74 -9.41
CA VAL A 217 11.29 2.42 -9.62
C VAL A 217 11.52 0.90 -9.64
N ALA A 218 10.72 0.13 -8.91
CA ALA A 218 10.79 -1.33 -8.86
C ALA A 218 10.46 -1.98 -10.22
N ALA A 219 9.54 -1.37 -10.98
CA ALA A 219 9.09 -1.91 -12.26
C ALA A 219 10.13 -1.80 -13.39
N ARG A 220 11.17 -0.99 -13.22
CA ARG A 220 12.27 -0.87 -14.19
C ARG A 220 13.04 -2.18 -14.36
N ASP A 221 13.06 -3.02 -13.32
CA ASP A 221 13.73 -4.31 -13.34
C ASP A 221 13.11 -5.28 -12.33
N TRP A 222 12.05 -5.96 -12.74
CA TRP A 222 11.37 -6.99 -11.94
C TRP A 222 12.31 -8.11 -11.48
N GLY A 223 13.43 -8.35 -12.19
CA GLY A 223 14.43 -9.35 -11.83
C GLY A 223 15.26 -8.98 -10.60
N ARG A 224 15.22 -7.71 -10.16
CA ARG A 224 15.93 -7.25 -8.96
C ARG A 224 15.15 -7.38 -7.66
N LEU A 225 13.87 -7.74 -7.73
CA LEU A 225 13.05 -7.90 -6.54
C LEU A 225 13.51 -9.11 -5.71
N VAL A 226 13.59 -8.93 -4.39
CA VAL A 226 14.25 -9.89 -3.50
C VAL A 226 13.23 -10.73 -2.72
N THR A 227 13.59 -11.99 -2.45
CA THR A 227 12.93 -12.88 -1.49
C THR A 227 13.82 -13.10 -0.25
N PRO A 228 13.26 -13.18 0.98
CA PRO A 228 11.84 -13.05 1.31
C PRO A 228 11.34 -11.62 1.12
N VAL A 229 10.06 -11.49 0.76
CA VAL A 229 9.46 -10.18 0.50
C VAL A 229 9.16 -9.48 1.82
N VAL A 230 9.98 -8.48 2.15
CA VAL A 230 9.80 -7.61 3.32
C VAL A 230 9.51 -6.17 2.89
N PRO A 231 8.84 -5.34 3.70
CA PRO A 231 8.65 -3.93 3.36
C PRO A 231 9.97 -3.18 3.22
N ALA A 232 10.02 -2.22 2.30
CA ALA A 232 11.19 -1.39 2.05
C ALA A 232 11.56 -0.57 3.29
N SER A 233 12.82 -0.68 3.73
CA SER A 233 13.35 0.19 4.78
C SER A 233 13.64 1.57 4.21
N LEU A 234 13.00 2.60 4.79
CA LEU A 234 13.20 4.01 4.42
C LEU A 234 14.36 4.67 5.19
N GLN A 235 15.41 3.89 5.49
CA GLN A 235 16.55 4.43 6.22
C GLN A 235 17.35 5.44 5.39
N LEU A 236 17.67 6.56 6.06
CA LEU A 236 18.13 7.83 5.51
C LEU A 236 19.43 7.82 4.67
N THR A 237 20.19 6.71 4.68
CA THR A 237 21.56 6.66 4.13
C THR A 237 21.67 6.03 2.74
N ARG A 238 20.57 5.52 2.17
CA ARG A 238 20.53 4.99 0.81
C ARG A 238 19.61 5.88 -0.01
N GLY A 239 20.14 6.64 -0.97
CA GLY A 239 19.42 7.72 -1.68
C GLY A 239 17.99 7.35 -2.13
N GLU A 240 17.84 6.23 -2.84
CA GLU A 240 16.53 5.68 -3.26
C GLU A 240 16.06 4.51 -2.35
N GLY A 241 16.76 4.27 -1.24
CA GLY A 241 16.49 3.16 -0.34
C GLY A 241 16.61 1.80 -1.03
N ASN A 242 15.86 0.83 -0.52
CA ASN A 242 15.64 -0.43 -1.20
C ASN A 242 14.26 -0.43 -1.93
N GLN A 243 13.75 0.74 -2.32
CA GLN A 243 12.40 0.88 -2.91
C GLN A 243 12.28 0.26 -4.31
N GLY A 244 13.40 0.01 -4.97
CA GLY A 244 13.48 -0.74 -6.23
C GLY A 244 13.56 -2.26 -6.06
N GLU A 245 13.71 -2.76 -4.83
CA GLU A 245 13.91 -4.20 -4.56
C GLU A 245 12.79 -4.78 -3.68
N TYR A 246 12.11 -3.93 -2.91
CA TYR A 246 11.10 -4.32 -1.92
C TYR A 246 9.83 -3.46 -2.06
N PRO A 247 8.65 -3.98 -1.72
CA PRO A 247 7.42 -3.21 -1.71
C PRO A 247 7.46 -2.11 -0.64
N LEU A 248 6.88 -0.96 -0.94
CA LEU A 248 6.70 0.15 0.00
C LEU A 248 5.71 -0.19 1.12
N ALA A 249 4.68 -0.97 0.80
CA ALA A 249 3.67 -1.42 1.75
C ALA A 249 3.29 -2.89 1.51
N ILE A 250 3.06 -3.62 2.60
CA ILE A 250 2.52 -4.98 2.58
C ILE A 250 1.36 -5.02 3.57
N MET A 251 0.19 -5.46 3.09
CA MET A 251 -0.97 -5.74 3.94
C MET A 251 -1.35 -7.20 3.79
N ASN A 252 -1.63 -7.83 4.93
CA ASN A 252 -2.13 -9.19 5.03
C ASN A 252 -3.39 -9.13 5.88
N THR A 253 -4.50 -9.64 5.37
CA THR A 253 -5.78 -9.63 6.06
C THR A 253 -6.51 -10.96 5.90
N LEU A 254 -7.21 -11.37 6.95
CA LEU A 254 -8.16 -12.47 6.90
C LEU A 254 -9.53 -11.89 6.56
N ILE A 255 -10.14 -12.39 5.49
CA ILE A 255 -11.48 -12.01 5.06
C ILE A 255 -12.42 -13.17 5.36
N VAL A 256 -13.51 -12.87 6.06
CA VAL A 256 -14.54 -13.82 6.47
C VAL A 256 -15.88 -13.36 5.92
N ASP A 257 -16.58 -14.24 5.22
CA ASP A 257 -17.98 -14.05 4.86
C ASP A 257 -18.89 -14.48 6.01
N SER A 258 -19.55 -13.52 6.66
CA SER A 258 -20.51 -13.77 7.74
C SER A 258 -21.85 -14.33 7.27
N GLY A 259 -22.10 -14.44 5.96
CA GLY A 259 -23.37 -14.87 5.39
C GLY A 259 -23.72 -16.35 5.62
N THR A 260 -22.76 -17.16 6.06
CA THR A 260 -22.94 -18.60 6.29
C THR A 260 -22.79 -18.94 7.76
N SER A 261 -23.68 -19.78 8.33
CA SER A 261 -23.61 -20.21 9.73
C SER A 261 -22.28 -20.87 10.09
N THR A 262 -21.66 -21.53 9.11
CA THR A 262 -20.33 -22.17 9.18
C THR A 262 -19.19 -21.19 9.44
N SER A 263 -19.33 -19.91 9.02
CA SER A 263 -18.27 -18.89 9.16
C SER A 263 -17.84 -18.61 10.59
N SER A 264 -18.77 -18.70 11.54
CA SER A 264 -18.50 -18.44 12.97
C SER A 264 -17.58 -19.49 13.59
N CYS A 265 -17.76 -20.76 13.22
CA CYS A 265 -16.94 -21.87 13.69
C CYS A 265 -15.56 -21.89 13.02
N THR A 266 -15.51 -21.62 11.71
CA THR A 266 -14.24 -21.54 10.97
C THR A 266 -13.36 -20.40 11.49
N THR A 267 -13.96 -19.25 11.82
CA THR A 267 -13.22 -18.10 12.40
C THR A 267 -12.61 -18.44 13.75
N LEU A 268 -13.37 -19.12 14.63
CA LEU A 268 -12.86 -19.57 15.92
C LEU A 268 -11.70 -20.55 15.76
N TYR A 269 -11.80 -21.49 14.81
CA TYR A 269 -10.74 -22.45 14.53
C TYR A 269 -9.44 -21.76 14.06
N HIS A 270 -9.52 -20.86 13.08
CA HIS A 270 -8.32 -20.15 12.60
C HIS A 270 -7.69 -19.28 13.69
N THR A 271 -8.51 -18.62 14.51
CA THR A 271 -8.02 -17.81 15.64
C THR A 271 -7.28 -18.68 16.66
N ALA A 272 -7.78 -19.89 16.91
CA ALA A 272 -7.12 -20.85 17.82
C ALA A 272 -5.80 -21.36 17.22
N GLN A 273 -5.78 -21.70 15.92
CA GLN A 273 -4.55 -22.13 15.24
C GLN A 273 -3.45 -21.05 15.23
N GLU A 274 -3.80 -19.78 14.98
CA GLU A 274 -2.81 -18.68 15.02
C GLU A 274 -2.16 -18.54 16.40
N LYS A 275 -2.88 -18.89 17.47
CA LYS A 275 -2.37 -18.90 18.84
C LYS A 275 -1.67 -20.19 19.24
N GLY A 276 -1.70 -21.23 18.40
CA GLY A 276 -1.24 -22.56 18.73
C GLY A 276 -2.09 -23.25 19.81
N GLU A 277 -3.36 -22.86 19.95
CA GLU A 277 -4.30 -23.37 20.94
C GLU A 277 -5.28 -24.36 20.30
N THR A 278 -5.71 -25.37 21.05
CA THR A 278 -6.83 -26.24 20.65
C THR A 278 -8.16 -25.60 21.05
N LEU A 279 -9.18 -25.69 20.21
CA LEU A 279 -10.52 -25.17 20.53
C LEU A 279 -11.08 -25.78 21.84
N PRO A 280 -11.69 -24.98 22.72
CA PRO A 280 -12.39 -25.48 23.90
C PRO A 280 -13.48 -26.51 23.53
N ASN A 281 -13.63 -27.56 24.35
CA ASN A 281 -14.60 -28.63 24.08
C ASN A 281 -16.04 -28.14 23.85
N ALA A 282 -16.47 -27.09 24.54
CA ALA A 282 -17.81 -26.52 24.40
C ALA A 282 -18.04 -25.88 23.01
N ASP A 283 -17.03 -25.20 22.47
CA ASP A 283 -17.08 -24.62 21.13
C ASP A 283 -16.95 -25.71 20.06
N ARG A 284 -16.12 -26.73 20.34
CA ARG A 284 -16.02 -27.91 19.47
C ARG A 284 -17.35 -28.64 19.32
N ASP A 285 -18.12 -28.79 20.40
CA ASP A 285 -19.44 -29.42 20.35
C ASP A 285 -20.49 -28.55 19.63
N ARG A 286 -20.42 -27.23 19.80
CA ARG A 286 -21.27 -26.27 19.06
C ARG A 286 -21.00 -26.30 17.56
N CYS A 287 -19.75 -26.51 17.20
CA CYS A 287 -19.31 -26.56 15.82
C CYS A 287 -19.31 -27.97 15.22
N ARG A 288 -19.63 -29.02 16.00
CA ARG A 288 -19.46 -30.43 15.62
C ARG A 288 -20.29 -30.89 14.42
N GLY A 289 -21.41 -30.23 14.15
CA GLY A 289 -22.22 -30.48 12.95
C GLY A 289 -21.58 -29.98 11.66
N ASP A 290 -20.76 -28.92 11.77
CA ASP A 290 -20.11 -28.25 10.64
C ASP A 290 -18.59 -28.56 10.57
N VAL A 291 -17.98 -28.99 11.68
CA VAL A 291 -16.53 -29.23 11.85
C VAL A 291 -16.14 -30.70 11.65
N ALA A 292 -17.09 -31.62 11.47
CA ALA A 292 -16.76 -33.01 11.14
C ALA A 292 -15.96 -33.18 9.82
N GLN A 293 -15.76 -32.09 9.06
CA GLN A 293 -14.95 -32.05 7.84
C GLN A 293 -13.77 -31.07 7.91
N ILE A 294 -13.53 -30.39 9.04
CA ILE A 294 -12.28 -29.67 9.27
C ILE A 294 -11.35 -30.63 10.06
N PRO A 295 -10.22 -31.08 9.48
CA PRO A 295 -9.34 -32.04 10.12
C PRO A 295 -8.73 -31.54 11.45
#